data_AF-A0A6G2JGL4-F1
#
_entry.id   AF-A0A6G2JGL4-F1
#
_cell.length_a   1.000
_cell.length_b   1.000
_cell.length_c   1.000
_cell.angle_alpha   90.00
_cell.angle_beta   90.00
_cell.angle_gamma   90.00
#
_symmetry.space_group_name_H-M   'P 1'
#
loop_
_entity.id
_entity.type
_entity.pdbx_description
1 polymer ?
#
loop_
_entity_poly.entity_id
_entity_poly.type
_entity_poly.pdbx_seq_one_letter_code
_entity_poly.pdbx_strand_id
1 'polypeptide(L)'
;MSYEAFWSISSKVRTTMRGAPEQVIEPRPGKEHLAERYWAQRSRLLVANKHDTVSGRLVAVYSDTPSVGSGWVPVGVEEDVEAKSLCAWWNSTPVRLMLLNRRSKKLTYPSWSLDQLRSIPVPSPASPGWEGLLAAYEQACDIELLPLRDAEKCEGRRIIDRAAAHVLGVPESTIADWRRRLAIEPTISN
;
A
#
# COMPACT_ATOMS: atom_id res chain seq x y z
N MET A 1 23.67 -7.97 15.16
CA MET A 1 22.57 -8.61 14.40
C MET A 1 22.11 -7.60 13.38
N SER A 2 21.98 -8.01 12.12
CA SER A 2 21.63 -7.13 11.01
C SER A 2 20.26 -7.56 10.46
N TYR A 3 19.44 -6.61 10.04
CA TYR A 3 18.04 -6.83 9.69
C TYR A 3 17.74 -6.31 8.28
N GLU A 4 17.03 -7.08 7.46
CA GLU A 4 16.58 -6.63 6.15
C GLU A 4 15.33 -5.75 6.30
N ALA A 5 15.35 -4.56 5.71
CA ALA A 5 14.29 -3.58 5.91
C ALA A 5 13.93 -2.81 4.64
N PHE A 6 12.66 -2.41 4.58
CA PHE A 6 12.08 -1.51 3.59
C PHE A 6 12.39 -0.06 3.97
N TRP A 7 13.46 0.54 3.45
CA TRP A 7 13.88 1.88 3.90
C TRP A 7 13.22 3.02 3.12
N SER A 8 13.03 2.83 1.83
CA SER A 8 12.60 3.86 0.90
C SER A 8 11.10 3.73 0.62
N ILE A 9 10.39 4.86 0.59
CA ILE A 9 9.04 4.96 -0.02
C ILE A 9 9.18 5.60 -1.41
N SER A 10 10.41 5.68 -1.94
CA SER A 10 10.69 6.33 -3.22
C SER A 10 9.90 5.69 -4.34
N SER A 11 9.19 6.54 -5.08
CA SER A 11 8.47 6.22 -6.31
C SER A 11 9.38 5.74 -7.45
N LYS A 12 10.70 5.87 -7.31
CA LYS A 12 11.68 5.33 -8.27
C LYS A 12 12.10 3.89 -7.97
N VAL A 13 12.09 3.52 -6.68
CA VAL A 13 12.57 2.20 -6.24
C VAL A 13 11.40 1.22 -6.14
N ARG A 14 10.22 1.71 -5.77
CA ARG A 14 9.05 0.87 -5.51
C ARG A 14 7.93 1.22 -6.46
N THR A 15 7.76 0.36 -7.45
CA THR A 15 6.76 0.53 -8.51
C THR A 15 5.79 -0.65 -8.61
N THR A 16 6.13 -1.82 -8.07
CA THR A 16 5.34 -3.06 -8.07
C THR A 16 4.82 -3.43 -6.68
N MET A 17 3.74 -4.22 -6.58
CA MET A 17 3.21 -4.66 -5.28
C MET A 17 4.08 -5.74 -4.63
N ARG A 18 4.71 -6.60 -5.44
CA ARG A 18 5.79 -7.47 -4.96
C ARG A 18 6.99 -6.60 -4.61
N GLY A 19 7.42 -6.66 -3.36
CA GLY A 19 8.55 -5.92 -2.84
C GLY A 19 9.60 -6.85 -2.25
N ALA A 20 10.86 -6.42 -2.35
CA ALA A 20 11.96 -6.97 -1.58
C ALA A 20 12.52 -5.87 -0.64
N PRO A 21 13.05 -6.25 0.53
CA PRO A 21 13.89 -5.35 1.31
C PRO A 21 15.07 -4.87 0.47
N GLU A 22 15.42 -3.59 0.56
CA GLU A 22 16.52 -2.99 -0.20
C GLU A 22 17.69 -2.55 0.67
N GLN A 23 17.55 -2.63 2.00
CA GLN A 23 18.62 -2.29 2.93
C GLN A 23 18.79 -3.32 4.03
N VAL A 24 20.04 -3.44 4.47
CA VAL A 24 20.41 -4.10 5.71
C VAL A 24 20.66 -3.02 6.75
N ILE A 25 19.92 -3.06 7.87
CA ILE A 25 20.03 -2.10 8.96
C ILE A 25 20.61 -2.75 10.20
N GLU A 26 21.40 -1.99 10.94
CA GLU A 26 22.02 -2.43 12.19
C GLU A 26 21.58 -1.52 13.35
N PRO A 27 21.37 -2.10 14.55
CA PRO A 27 21.08 -1.30 15.72
C PRO A 27 22.26 -0.39 16.02
N ARG A 28 21.96 0.86 16.40
CA ARG A 28 22.96 1.72 17.02
C ARG A 28 23.40 1.08 18.35
N PRO A 29 24.66 1.27 18.78
CA PRO A 29 25.13 0.75 20.07
C PRO A 29 24.19 1.14 21.22
N GLY A 30 23.77 0.16 22.03
CA GLY A 30 22.85 0.35 23.16
C GLY A 30 21.36 0.42 22.78
N LYS A 31 21.01 0.13 21.52
CA LYS A 31 19.62 0.09 21.00
C LYS A 31 19.22 -1.29 20.46
N GLU A 32 19.93 -2.33 20.86
CA GLU A 32 19.72 -3.72 20.43
C GLU A 32 18.31 -4.20 20.81
N HIS A 33 17.90 -3.98 22.07
CA HIS A 33 16.56 -4.31 22.56
C HIS A 33 15.44 -3.65 21.75
N LEU A 34 15.67 -2.43 21.27
CA LEU A 34 14.69 -1.69 20.48
C LEU A 34 14.58 -2.27 19.06
N ALA A 35 15.71 -2.65 18.47
CA ALA A 35 15.74 -3.32 17.18
C ALA A 35 15.06 -4.69 17.24
N GLU A 36 15.30 -5.48 18.29
CA GLU A 36 14.60 -6.75 18.53
C GLU A 36 13.09 -6.54 18.66
N ARG A 37 12.66 -5.53 19.42
CA ARG A 37 11.23 -5.19 19.57
C ARG A 37 10.58 -4.81 18.24
N TYR A 38 11.24 -4.02 17.40
CA TYR A 38 10.70 -3.68 16.08
C TYR A 38 10.72 -4.89 15.15
N TRP A 39 11.79 -5.69 15.18
CA TRP A 39 11.89 -6.90 14.38
C TRP A 39 10.83 -7.95 14.74
N ALA A 40 10.40 -8.01 16.00
CA ALA A 40 9.29 -8.85 16.43
C ALA A 40 7.95 -8.45 15.79
N GLN A 41 7.82 -7.22 15.26
CA GLN A 41 6.61 -6.72 14.59
C GLN A 41 6.66 -6.87 13.07
N ARG A 42 7.70 -7.49 12.52
CA ARG A 42 7.86 -7.70 11.07
C ARG A 42 6.65 -8.43 10.48
N SER A 43 6.30 -8.08 9.25
CA SER A 43 5.20 -8.73 8.51
C SER A 43 5.52 -8.80 7.03
N ARG A 44 4.83 -9.70 6.32
CA ARG A 44 4.88 -9.83 4.86
C ARG A 44 4.15 -8.69 4.17
N LEU A 45 3.08 -8.18 4.78
CA LEU A 45 2.34 -7.01 4.27
C LEU A 45 2.79 -5.74 5.00
N LEU A 46 3.20 -4.75 4.23
CA LEU A 46 3.55 -3.42 4.71
C LEU A 46 2.70 -2.35 4.04
N VAL A 47 2.24 -1.35 4.80
CA VAL A 47 1.50 -0.19 4.28
C VAL A 47 2.27 1.12 4.52
N ALA A 48 2.24 2.04 3.57
CA ALA A 48 2.94 3.30 3.69
C ALA A 48 2.22 4.23 4.69
N ASN A 49 2.95 4.76 5.67
CA ASN A 49 2.41 5.77 6.59
C ASN A 49 2.52 7.21 6.07
N LYS A 50 3.07 7.39 4.88
CA LYS A 50 3.14 8.65 4.17
C LYS A 50 3.16 8.40 2.68
N HIS A 51 2.66 9.34 1.89
CA HIS A 51 2.60 9.19 0.44
C HIS A 51 2.91 10.51 -0.23
N ASP A 52 3.69 10.48 -1.30
CA ASP A 52 3.84 11.62 -2.20
C ASP A 52 2.66 11.66 -3.16
N THR A 53 1.81 12.68 -3.11
CA THR A 53 0.64 12.78 -4.00
C THR A 53 1.01 13.10 -5.44
N VAL A 54 2.24 13.56 -5.71
CA VAL A 54 2.75 13.85 -7.06
C VAL A 54 3.31 12.58 -7.69
N SER A 55 4.27 11.94 -7.02
CA SER A 55 5.04 10.84 -7.61
C SER A 55 4.73 9.46 -7.00
N GLY A 56 4.01 9.40 -5.87
CA GLY A 56 3.74 8.17 -5.13
C GLY A 56 2.89 7.16 -5.91
N ARG A 57 3.40 5.94 -6.00
CA ARG A 57 2.82 4.85 -6.81
C ARG A 57 2.11 3.79 -5.99
N LEU A 58 2.67 3.45 -4.85
CA LEU A 58 2.19 2.37 -4.00
C LEU A 58 1.74 2.91 -2.65
N VAL A 59 0.81 2.18 -2.05
CA VAL A 59 0.36 2.37 -0.67
C VAL A 59 0.61 1.12 0.15
N ALA A 60 0.68 -0.06 -0.48
CA ALA A 60 1.09 -1.30 0.16
C ALA A 60 2.09 -2.09 -0.69
N VAL A 61 2.86 -2.93 -0.02
CA VAL A 61 3.76 -3.92 -0.63
C VAL A 61 3.66 -5.24 0.12
N TYR A 62 3.82 -6.32 -0.62
CA TYR A 62 3.95 -7.67 -0.09
C TYR A 62 5.38 -8.18 -0.32
N SER A 63 5.97 -8.77 0.71
CA SER A 63 7.29 -9.38 0.70
C SER A 63 7.18 -10.87 1.03
N ASP A 64 7.89 -11.71 0.27
CA ASP A 64 7.96 -13.16 0.52
C ASP A 64 8.62 -13.48 1.88
N THR A 65 9.40 -12.53 2.44
CA THR A 65 9.96 -12.60 3.78
C THR A 65 9.37 -11.51 4.69
N PRO A 66 8.95 -11.85 5.93
CA PRO A 66 8.50 -10.85 6.89
C PRO A 66 9.57 -9.79 7.15
N SER A 67 9.19 -8.52 7.00
CA SER A 67 10.12 -7.38 7.05
C SER A 67 9.58 -6.23 7.88
N VAL A 68 10.44 -5.28 8.22
CA VAL A 68 10.09 -3.98 8.80
C VAL A 68 10.45 -2.86 7.81
N GLY A 69 10.03 -1.62 8.06
CA GLY A 69 10.51 -0.53 7.22
C GLY A 69 10.36 0.88 7.80
N SER A 70 11.08 1.81 7.19
CA SER A 70 11.02 3.23 7.52
C SER A 70 9.88 3.90 6.76
N GLY A 71 8.82 4.24 7.50
CA GLY A 71 7.56 4.72 6.94
C GLY A 71 6.73 3.67 6.20
N TRP A 72 7.10 2.40 6.36
CA TRP A 72 6.32 1.22 6.03
C TRP A 72 5.89 0.57 7.34
N VAL A 73 4.58 0.47 7.57
CA VAL A 73 3.98 -0.06 8.79
C VAL A 73 3.59 -1.51 8.54
N PRO A 74 4.10 -2.46 9.35
CA PRO A 74 3.69 -3.86 9.27
C PRO A 74 2.21 -4.05 9.60
N VAL A 75 1.54 -4.87 8.80
CA VAL A 75 0.15 -5.29 9.04
C VAL A 75 0.17 -6.70 9.64
N GLY A 76 -0.41 -6.88 10.82
CA GLY A 76 -0.41 -8.15 11.54
C GLY A 76 -1.36 -9.18 10.93
N VAL A 77 -0.95 -9.77 9.81
CA VAL A 77 -1.66 -10.84 9.10
C VAL A 77 -0.68 -12.00 8.93
N GLU A 78 -1.12 -13.20 9.32
CA GLU A 78 -0.27 -14.39 9.32
C GLU A 78 -0.37 -15.16 7.99
N GLU A 79 -1.57 -15.20 7.40
CA GLU A 79 -1.85 -15.97 6.19
C GLU A 79 -1.43 -15.23 4.92
N ASP A 80 -0.67 -15.93 4.06
CA ASP A 80 -0.15 -15.36 2.80
C ASP A 80 -1.27 -14.92 1.86
N VAL A 81 -2.35 -15.70 1.79
CA VAL A 81 -3.53 -15.38 0.98
C VAL A 81 -4.14 -14.05 1.42
N GLU A 82 -4.29 -13.86 2.73
CA GLU A 82 -4.87 -12.63 3.28
C GLU A 82 -3.94 -11.44 3.06
N ALA A 83 -2.63 -11.61 3.29
CA ALA A 83 -1.65 -10.56 3.07
C ALA A 83 -1.62 -10.08 1.61
N LYS A 84 -1.72 -11.00 0.64
CA LYS A 84 -1.77 -10.69 -0.80
C LYS A 84 -3.08 -9.99 -1.19
N SER A 85 -4.22 -10.52 -0.75
CA SER A 85 -5.55 -9.90 -0.98
C SER A 85 -5.61 -8.48 -0.44
N LEU A 86 -5.12 -8.26 0.78
CA LEU A 86 -5.05 -6.94 1.38
C LEU A 86 -4.03 -6.04 0.68
N CYS A 87 -2.92 -6.58 0.16
CA CYS A 87 -1.97 -5.79 -0.64
C CYS A 87 -2.65 -5.21 -1.90
N ALA A 88 -3.47 -6.00 -2.61
CA ALA A 88 -4.27 -5.50 -3.71
C ALA A 88 -5.28 -4.45 -3.23
N TRP A 89 -6.07 -4.74 -2.18
CA TRP A 89 -7.04 -3.81 -1.63
C TRP A 89 -6.42 -2.45 -1.27
N TRP A 90 -5.31 -2.44 -0.54
CA TRP A 90 -4.63 -1.23 -0.11
C TRP A 90 -4.08 -0.40 -1.28
N ASN A 91 -3.71 -1.06 -2.39
CA ASN A 91 -3.30 -0.38 -3.61
C ASN A 91 -4.45 0.01 -4.53
N SER A 92 -5.72 -0.16 -4.12
CA SER A 92 -6.87 0.25 -4.92
C SER A 92 -7.15 1.76 -4.86
N THR A 93 -7.93 2.25 -5.83
CA THR A 93 -8.46 3.62 -5.87
C THR A 93 -9.31 3.97 -4.63
N PRO A 94 -10.24 3.11 -4.16
CA PRO A 94 -10.97 3.36 -2.92
C PRO A 94 -10.07 3.66 -1.72
N VAL A 95 -9.01 2.87 -1.50
CA VAL A 95 -8.11 3.10 -0.36
C VAL A 95 -7.35 4.41 -0.48
N ARG A 96 -6.91 4.77 -1.69
CA ARG A 96 -6.30 6.09 -1.93
C ARG A 96 -7.25 7.22 -1.56
N LEU A 97 -8.53 7.15 -1.92
CA LEU A 97 -9.53 8.15 -1.52
C LEU A 97 -9.68 8.24 0.00
N MET A 98 -9.80 7.09 0.68
CA MET A 98 -9.96 7.03 2.13
C MET A 98 -8.76 7.63 2.87
N LEU A 99 -7.55 7.43 2.35
CA LEU A 99 -6.32 8.02 2.87
C LEU A 99 -6.23 9.53 2.60
N LEU A 100 -6.56 9.98 1.39
CA LEU A 100 -6.56 11.40 1.03
C LEU A 100 -7.60 12.21 1.83
N ASN A 101 -8.72 11.57 2.21
CA ASN A 101 -9.71 12.16 3.10
C ASN A 101 -9.20 12.34 4.55
N ARG A 102 -8.21 11.53 4.96
CA ARG A 102 -7.57 11.56 6.29
C ARG A 102 -6.22 12.29 6.31
N ARG A 103 -5.88 13.03 5.25
CA ARG A 103 -4.57 13.68 5.13
C ARG A 103 -4.30 14.67 6.26
N SER A 104 -3.04 14.69 6.73
CA SER A 104 -2.53 15.77 7.59
C SER A 104 -2.50 17.12 6.85
N LYS A 105 -2.11 18.20 7.53
CA LYS A 105 -2.03 19.57 6.96
C LYS A 105 -1.17 19.69 5.68
N LYS A 106 -0.23 18.76 5.43
CA LYS A 106 0.61 18.75 4.22
C LYS A 106 -0.12 18.08 3.06
N LEU A 107 -0.31 18.81 1.96
CA LEU A 107 -1.03 18.34 0.77
C LEU A 107 -0.19 17.42 -0.12
N THR A 108 1.10 17.74 -0.32
CA THR A 108 1.99 17.00 -1.21
C THR A 108 2.53 15.71 -0.58
N TYR A 109 2.79 15.74 0.73
CA TYR A 109 3.32 14.60 1.49
C TYR A 109 2.50 14.34 2.76
N PRO A 110 1.22 13.95 2.62
CA PRO A 110 0.44 13.53 3.78
C PRO A 110 1.12 12.36 4.49
N SER A 111 1.14 12.45 5.82
CA SER A 111 1.45 11.34 6.71
C SER A 111 0.23 10.96 7.52
N TRP A 112 0.13 9.70 7.89
CA TRP A 112 -0.96 9.14 8.68
C TRP A 112 -0.43 8.51 9.98
N SER A 113 -1.13 8.77 11.08
CA SER A 113 -0.88 8.07 12.34
C SER A 113 -1.34 6.60 12.26
N LEU A 114 -0.90 5.77 13.21
CA LEU A 114 -1.36 4.39 13.30
C LEU A 114 -2.89 4.30 13.47
N ASP A 115 -3.49 5.22 14.22
CA ASP A 115 -4.95 5.23 14.42
C ASP A 115 -5.69 5.60 13.14
N GLN A 116 -5.13 6.51 12.33
CA GLN A 116 -5.69 6.83 11.02
C GLN A 116 -5.59 5.62 10.07
N LEU A 117 -4.47 4.90 10.05
CA LEU A 117 -4.32 3.69 9.24
C LEU A 117 -5.28 2.59 9.69
N ARG A 118 -5.45 2.38 11.01
CA ARG A 118 -6.41 1.41 11.58
C ARG A 118 -7.86 1.75 11.28
N SER A 119 -8.17 3.04 11.06
CA SER A 119 -9.52 3.49 10.72
C SER A 119 -9.90 3.28 9.25
N ILE A 120 -8.99 2.77 8.41
CA ILE A 120 -9.28 2.43 7.02
C ILE A 120 -10.07 1.13 6.99
N PRO A 121 -11.31 1.13 6.47
CA PRO A 121 -12.07 -0.09 6.29
C PRO A 121 -11.35 -1.05 5.34
N VAL A 122 -11.27 -2.32 5.75
CA VAL A 122 -10.79 -3.43 4.93
C VAL A 122 -11.89 -4.47 4.82
N PRO A 123 -12.04 -5.13 3.66
CA PRO A 123 -12.99 -6.21 3.50
C PRO A 123 -12.61 -7.42 4.37
N SER A 124 -13.60 -8.19 4.79
CA SER A 124 -13.37 -9.45 5.51
C SER A 124 -13.00 -10.54 4.51
N PRO A 125 -12.19 -11.54 4.90
CA PRO A 125 -12.01 -12.77 4.10
C PRO A 125 -13.32 -13.48 3.74
N ALA A 126 -14.37 -13.29 4.53
CA ALA A 126 -15.70 -13.83 4.26
C ALA A 126 -16.56 -12.97 3.31
N SER A 127 -16.09 -11.78 2.91
CA SER A 127 -16.84 -10.89 2.03
C SER A 127 -16.94 -11.45 0.60
N PRO A 128 -18.11 -11.31 -0.07
CA PRO A 128 -18.22 -11.65 -1.48
C PRO A 128 -17.13 -10.95 -2.31
N GLY A 129 -16.50 -11.68 -3.22
CA GLY A 129 -15.45 -11.15 -4.08
C GLY A 129 -14.05 -11.08 -3.46
N TRP A 130 -13.86 -11.54 -2.21
CA TRP A 130 -12.54 -11.62 -1.57
C TRP A 130 -11.50 -12.38 -2.41
N GLU A 131 -11.87 -13.54 -2.97
CA GLU A 131 -11.01 -14.33 -3.85
C GLU A 131 -10.55 -13.54 -5.09
N GLY A 132 -11.36 -12.58 -5.53
CA GLY A 132 -11.02 -11.68 -6.62
C GLY A 132 -9.86 -10.74 -6.28
N LEU A 133 -9.66 -10.38 -5.01
CA LEU A 133 -8.51 -9.58 -4.58
C LEU A 133 -7.20 -10.38 -4.66
N LEU A 134 -7.22 -11.66 -4.29
CA LEU A 134 -6.06 -12.54 -4.45
C LEU A 134 -5.69 -12.66 -5.93
N ALA A 135 -6.68 -12.98 -6.78
CA ALA A 135 -6.46 -13.09 -8.23
C ALA A 135 -5.93 -11.78 -8.83
N ALA A 136 -6.45 -10.63 -8.39
CA ALA A 136 -5.95 -9.33 -8.83
C ALA A 136 -4.52 -9.06 -8.36
N TYR A 137 -4.15 -9.48 -7.13
CA TYR A 137 -2.76 -9.43 -6.69
C TYR A 137 -1.87 -10.27 -7.59
N GLU A 138 -2.21 -11.55 -7.81
CA GLU A 138 -1.38 -12.46 -8.61
C GLU A 138 -1.17 -11.95 -10.04
N GLN A 139 -2.22 -11.38 -10.65
CA GLN A 139 -2.15 -10.82 -11.98
C GLN A 139 -1.34 -9.51 -12.05
N ALA A 140 -1.40 -8.65 -11.03
CA ALA A 140 -0.83 -7.31 -11.07
C ALA A 140 0.43 -7.12 -10.21
N CYS A 141 0.89 -8.14 -9.48
CA CYS A 141 1.94 -7.98 -8.47
C CYS A 141 3.27 -7.47 -9.02
N ASP A 142 3.59 -7.82 -10.27
CA ASP A 142 4.80 -7.43 -10.98
C ASP A 142 4.54 -6.34 -12.05
N ILE A 143 3.29 -5.84 -12.16
CA ILE A 143 2.94 -4.74 -13.06
C ILE A 143 3.26 -3.40 -12.38
N GLU A 144 3.94 -2.52 -13.11
CA GLU A 144 4.25 -1.17 -12.64
C GLU A 144 2.97 -0.38 -12.33
N LEU A 145 2.81 0.03 -11.07
CA LEU A 145 1.80 1.01 -10.68
C LEU A 145 2.30 2.42 -10.97
N LEU A 146 1.45 3.21 -11.62
CA LEU A 146 1.76 4.58 -12.01
C LEU A 146 1.35 5.58 -10.92
N PRO A 147 1.94 6.79 -10.91
CA PRO A 147 1.50 7.90 -10.04
C PRO A 147 0.05 8.32 -10.32
N LEU A 148 -0.55 9.09 -9.40
CA LEU A 148 -1.96 9.49 -9.48
C LEU A 148 -2.33 10.16 -10.81
N ARG A 149 -1.52 11.10 -11.30
CA ARG A 149 -1.75 11.80 -12.58
C ARG A 149 -1.90 10.86 -13.79
N ASP A 150 -1.31 9.67 -13.71
CA ASP A 150 -1.29 8.67 -14.76
C ASP A 150 -2.16 7.44 -14.39
N ALA A 151 -2.95 7.54 -13.31
CA ALA A 151 -3.74 6.42 -12.79
C ALA A 151 -4.74 5.88 -13.81
N GLU A 152 -5.32 6.72 -14.67
CA GLU A 152 -6.24 6.28 -15.73
C GLU A 152 -5.57 5.33 -16.73
N LYS A 153 -4.28 5.51 -17.01
CA LYS A 153 -3.47 4.69 -17.92
C LYS A 153 -2.88 3.44 -17.24
N CYS A 154 -2.95 3.36 -15.92
CA CYS A 154 -2.30 2.31 -15.14
C CYS A 154 -3.05 0.98 -15.21
N GLU A 155 -2.51 0.02 -15.96
CA GLU A 155 -3.08 -1.32 -16.12
C GLU A 155 -3.22 -2.07 -14.79
N GLY A 156 -2.15 -2.16 -14.00
CA GLY A 156 -2.19 -2.85 -12.71
C GLY A 156 -3.27 -2.30 -11.78
N ARG A 157 -3.49 -0.97 -11.80
CA ARG A 157 -4.55 -0.34 -11.01
C ARG A 157 -5.95 -0.65 -11.52
N ARG A 158 -6.14 -0.82 -12.84
CA ARG A 158 -7.43 -1.26 -13.40
C ARG A 158 -7.80 -2.67 -12.94
N ILE A 159 -6.83 -3.59 -12.94
CA ILE A 159 -7.00 -4.97 -12.46
C ILE A 159 -7.44 -4.96 -11.00
N ILE A 160 -6.72 -4.22 -10.15
CA ILE A 160 -7.02 -4.08 -8.73
C ILE A 160 -8.40 -3.44 -8.49
N ASP A 161 -8.71 -2.36 -9.20
CA ASP A 161 -9.96 -1.62 -9.04
C ASP A 161 -11.19 -2.44 -9.46
N ARG A 162 -11.06 -3.33 -10.45
CA ARG A 162 -12.14 -4.27 -10.81
C ARG A 162 -12.46 -5.20 -9.65
N ALA A 163 -11.44 -5.78 -9.02
CA ALA A 163 -11.65 -6.64 -7.85
C ALA A 163 -12.23 -5.84 -6.67
N ALA A 164 -11.74 -4.62 -6.44
CA ALA A 164 -12.28 -3.74 -5.42
C ALA A 164 -13.76 -3.38 -5.66
N ALA A 165 -14.17 -3.18 -6.92
CA ALA A 165 -15.57 -2.90 -7.27
C ALA A 165 -16.48 -4.06 -6.90
N HIS A 166 -16.05 -5.29 -7.20
CA HIS A 166 -16.79 -6.50 -6.86
C HIS A 166 -16.95 -6.67 -5.34
N VAL A 167 -15.87 -6.46 -4.58
CA VAL A 167 -15.88 -6.53 -3.11
C VAL A 167 -16.80 -5.48 -2.49
N LEU A 168 -16.83 -4.28 -3.06
CA LEU A 168 -17.71 -3.20 -2.61
C LEU A 168 -19.16 -3.35 -3.10
N GLY A 169 -19.45 -4.31 -3.99
CA GLY A 169 -20.77 -4.46 -4.60
C GLY A 169 -21.19 -3.27 -5.46
N VAL A 170 -20.22 -2.55 -6.04
CA VAL A 170 -20.47 -1.39 -6.91
C VAL A 170 -20.07 -1.68 -8.36
N PRO A 171 -20.65 -0.98 -9.35
CA PRO A 171 -20.21 -1.11 -10.73
C PRO A 171 -18.73 -0.73 -10.91
N GLU A 172 -17.99 -1.46 -11.78
CA GLU A 172 -16.60 -1.12 -12.13
C GLU A 172 -16.48 0.31 -12.65
N SER A 173 -17.50 0.80 -13.37
CA SER A 173 -17.58 2.18 -13.86
C SER A 173 -17.55 3.23 -12.75
N THR A 174 -18.06 2.92 -11.56
CA THR A 174 -18.01 3.83 -10.40
C THR A 174 -16.57 4.05 -9.93
N ILE A 175 -15.79 2.96 -9.77
CA ILE A 175 -14.38 3.09 -9.38
C ILE A 175 -13.54 3.67 -10.53
N ALA A 176 -13.88 3.36 -11.79
CA ALA A 176 -13.24 3.97 -12.94
C ALA A 176 -13.42 5.50 -12.97
N ASP A 177 -14.62 6.01 -12.64
CA ASP A 177 -14.88 7.45 -12.49
C ASP A 177 -14.03 8.06 -11.37
N TRP A 178 -13.97 7.41 -10.20
CA TRP A 178 -13.12 7.86 -9.08
C TRP A 178 -11.64 7.94 -9.46
N ARG A 179 -11.14 6.91 -10.15
CA ARG A 179 -9.75 6.86 -10.62
C ARG A 179 -9.46 7.98 -11.61
N ARG A 180 -10.39 8.24 -12.55
CA ARG A 180 -10.27 9.34 -13.51
C ARG A 180 -10.25 10.71 -12.81
N ARG A 181 -11.16 10.94 -11.87
CA ARG A 181 -11.21 12.19 -11.08
C ARG A 181 -9.91 12.43 -10.31
N LEU A 182 -9.38 11.38 -9.68
CA LEU A 182 -8.08 11.46 -9.01
C LEU A 182 -6.92 11.78 -9.97
N ALA A 183 -6.98 11.29 -11.20
CA ALA A 183 -5.91 11.53 -12.18
C ALA A 183 -5.89 12.97 -12.72
N ILE A 184 -7.06 13.63 -12.76
CA ILE A 184 -7.18 15.02 -13.23
C ILE A 184 -7.12 16.05 -12.08
N GLU A 185 -7.06 15.59 -10.83
CA GLU A 185 -7.00 16.47 -9.67
C GLU A 185 -5.74 17.35 -9.74
N PRO A 186 -5.88 18.70 -9.68
CA PRO A 186 -4.74 19.59 -9.75
C PRO A 186 -3.80 19.33 -8.57
N THR A 187 -2.56 18.98 -8.89
CA THR A 187 -1.55 18.75 -7.85
C THR A 187 -0.95 20.08 -7.42
N ILE A 188 -1.20 20.50 -6.18
CA ILE A 188 -0.52 21.67 -5.59
C ILE A 188 0.82 21.19 -5.03
N SER A 189 1.91 21.54 -5.70
CA SER A 189 3.26 21.41 -5.18
C SER A 189 3.67 22.74 -4.53
N ASN A 190 4.03 22.70 -3.25
CA ASN A 190 4.67 23.83 -2.56
C ASN A 190 6.14 23.94 -2.93
#